data_AF-A0A9D5Z3P6-F1
#
_entry.id   AF-A0A9D5Z3P6-F1
#
_cell.length_a   1.000
_cell.length_b   1.000
_cell.length_c   1.000
_cell.angle_alpha   90.00
_cell.angle_beta   90.00
_cell.angle_gamma   90.00
#
_symmetry.space_group_name_H-M   'P 1'
#
loop_
_entity.id
_entity.type
_entity.pdbx_description
1 polymer ?
#
loop_
_entity_poly.entity_id
_entity_poly.type
_entity_poly.pdbx_seq_one_letter_code
_entity_poly.pdbx_strand_id
1 'polypeptide(L)'
;GEDNATSATQEFEITVTPVNDAPTVASLSDQEIEAGNSLSLQIEVTDVDDLNTAQDINFEILQGPDSLTVSNSGLITFNSTITIVRTLFIIH
;
A
#
# COMPACT_ATOMS: atom_id res chain seq x y z
N GLY A 1 -5.04 -62.72 19.65
CA GLY A 1 -4.58 -61.88 18.53
C GLY A 1 -5.81 -61.34 17.88
N GLU A 2 -5.91 -60.02 17.76
CA GLU A 2 -6.99 -59.40 16.99
C GLU A 2 -6.43 -59.08 15.59
N ASP A 3 -6.25 -60.13 14.79
CA ASP A 3 -5.87 -60.01 13.38
C ASP A 3 -7.14 -59.82 12.54
N ASN A 4 -7.73 -58.61 12.61
CA ASN A 4 -8.63 -58.11 11.55
C ASN A 4 -9.07 -56.63 11.72
N ALA A 5 -8.31 -55.80 12.44
CA ALA A 5 -8.63 -54.38 12.53
C ALA A 5 -8.59 -53.73 11.14
N THR A 6 -9.77 -53.36 10.62
CA THR A 6 -9.89 -52.69 9.32
C THR A 6 -9.48 -51.24 9.49
N SER A 7 -8.57 -50.74 8.65
CA SER A 7 -8.17 -49.33 8.68
C SER A 7 -9.39 -48.45 8.43
N ALA A 8 -9.77 -47.62 9.43
CA ALA A 8 -10.81 -46.62 9.28
C ALA A 8 -10.16 -45.31 8.84
N THR A 9 -10.55 -44.82 7.67
CA THR A 9 -10.16 -43.49 7.18
C THR A 9 -11.19 -42.48 7.68
N GLN A 10 -10.72 -41.39 8.27
CA GLN A 10 -11.56 -40.28 8.72
C GLN A 10 -11.14 -39.04 7.95
N GLU A 11 -12.05 -38.51 7.13
CA GLU A 11 -11.85 -37.24 6.45
C GLU A 11 -12.27 -36.10 7.36
N PHE A 12 -11.46 -35.04 7.37
CA PHE A 12 -11.76 -33.78 8.01
C PHE A 12 -11.74 -32.70 6.95
N GLU A 13 -12.78 -31.88 6.93
CA GLU A 13 -12.83 -30.69 6.09
C GLU A 13 -12.37 -29.50 6.94
N ILE A 14 -11.29 -28.85 6.51
CA ILE A 14 -10.82 -27.59 7.11
C ILE A 14 -11.23 -26.47 6.16
N THR A 15 -12.18 -25.65 6.58
CA THR A 15 -12.58 -24.44 5.87
C THR A 15 -11.70 -23.28 6.33
N VAL A 16 -10.93 -22.70 5.40
CA VAL A 16 -10.19 -21.45 5.64
C VAL A 16 -10.99 -20.30 5.06
N THR A 17 -11.41 -19.36 5.90
CA THR A 17 -11.98 -18.09 5.45
C THR A 17 -10.84 -17.10 5.24
N PRO A 18 -10.58 -16.61 4.02
CA PRO A 18 -9.60 -15.55 3.81
C PRO A 18 -10.02 -14.30 4.59
N VAL A 19 -9.06 -13.66 5.23
CA VAL A 19 -9.21 -12.34 5.86
C VAL A 19 -8.55 -11.35 4.90
N ASN A 20 -9.22 -10.24 4.60
CA ASN A 20 -8.59 -9.17 3.84
C ASN A 20 -7.65 -8.41 4.77
N ASP A 21 -6.36 -8.49 4.51
CA ASP A 21 -5.35 -7.63 5.08
C ASP A 21 -5.48 -6.21 4.51
N ALA A 22 -4.97 -5.21 5.23
CA ALA A 22 -4.99 -3.83 4.77
C ALA A 22 -3.67 -3.50 4.04
N PRO A 23 -3.69 -2.57 3.07
CA PRO A 23 -2.48 -2.19 2.37
C PRO A 23 -1.46 -1.55 3.32
N THR A 24 -0.19 -1.86 3.13
CA THR A 24 0.93 -1.28 3.87
C THR A 24 1.74 -0.35 2.97
N VAL A 25 1.89 0.90 3.38
CA VAL A 25 2.66 1.92 2.64
C VAL A 25 4.11 1.95 3.12
N ALA A 26 5.06 1.94 2.19
CA ALA A 26 6.46 2.14 2.54
C ALA A 26 6.69 3.55 3.12
N SER A 27 7.52 3.66 4.15
CA SER A 27 7.83 4.96 4.74
C SER A 27 8.55 5.85 3.74
N LEU A 28 7.97 7.03 3.46
CA LEU A 28 8.61 8.07 2.66
C LEU A 28 9.48 8.94 3.56
N SER A 29 10.71 9.20 3.13
CA SER A 29 11.60 10.15 3.83
C SER A 29 11.24 11.59 3.49
N ASP A 30 11.45 12.50 4.44
CA ASP A 30 11.31 13.94 4.22
C ASP A 30 12.14 14.36 2.98
N GLN A 31 11.53 15.14 2.09
CA GLN A 31 12.17 15.67 0.89
C GLN A 31 12.36 17.19 1.03
N GLU A 32 13.48 17.69 0.55
CA GLU A 32 13.77 19.13 0.42
C GLU A 32 13.89 19.49 -1.06
N ILE A 33 13.26 20.59 -1.45
CA ILE A 33 13.32 21.08 -2.82
C ILE A 33 13.40 22.60 -2.85
N GLU A 34 14.33 23.11 -3.65
CA GLU A 34 14.47 24.55 -3.86
C GLU A 34 13.26 25.12 -4.62
N ALA A 35 12.93 26.40 -4.35
CA ALA A 35 11.89 27.11 -5.07
C ALA A 35 12.13 27.09 -6.59
N GLY A 36 11.06 26.86 -7.37
CA GLY A 36 11.10 26.81 -8.83
C GLY A 36 11.42 25.44 -9.41
N ASN A 37 11.79 24.45 -8.58
CA ASN A 37 12.02 23.08 -9.02
C ASN A 37 10.78 22.19 -8.81
N SER A 38 10.75 21.05 -9.50
CA SER A 38 9.74 20.00 -9.32
C SER A 38 10.32 18.73 -8.69
N LEU A 39 9.49 18.07 -7.89
CA LEU A 39 9.79 16.78 -7.27
C LEU A 39 8.80 15.74 -7.81
N SER A 40 9.30 14.54 -8.06
CA SER A 40 8.48 13.37 -8.37
C SER A 40 8.91 12.20 -7.49
N LEU A 41 7.95 11.57 -6.82
CA LEU A 41 8.18 10.49 -5.86
C LEU A 41 7.15 9.38 -6.06
N GLN A 42 7.61 8.16 -6.26
CA GLN A 42 6.75 6.99 -6.35
C GLN A 42 6.46 6.46 -4.95
N ILE A 43 5.18 6.30 -4.61
CA ILE A 43 4.74 5.57 -3.43
C ILE A 43 4.82 4.07 -3.73
N GLU A 44 5.42 3.32 -2.82
CA GLU A 44 5.42 1.86 -2.84
C GLU A 44 4.39 1.37 -1.81
N VAL A 45 3.45 0.55 -2.24
CA VAL A 45 2.41 -0.06 -1.38
C VAL A 45 2.43 -1.56 -1.57
N THR A 46 2.25 -2.29 -0.48
CA THR A 46 2.17 -3.75 -0.48
C THR A 46 0.97 -4.20 0.33
N ASP A 47 0.14 -5.00 -0.31
CA ASP A 47 -0.99 -5.76 0.21
C ASP A 47 -0.77 -7.22 -0.22
N VAL A 48 -0.95 -8.14 0.71
CA VAL A 48 -0.70 -9.58 0.50
C VAL A 48 -1.85 -10.26 -0.23
N ASP A 49 -3.05 -9.68 -0.18
CA ASP A 49 -4.26 -10.24 -0.78
C ASP A 49 -4.52 -9.70 -2.19
N ASP A 50 -3.93 -8.56 -2.54
CA ASP A 50 -4.17 -7.84 -3.80
C ASP A 50 -2.94 -7.74 -4.72
N LEU A 51 -3.19 -7.35 -5.98
CA LEU A 51 -2.14 -7.18 -7.00
C LEU A 51 -1.37 -5.87 -6.87
N ASN A 52 -1.70 -5.03 -5.88
CA ASN A 52 -1.06 -3.73 -5.63
C ASN A 52 -1.09 -2.79 -6.83
N THR A 53 -2.20 -2.81 -7.58
CA THR A 53 -2.37 -1.98 -8.77
C THR A 53 -3.23 -0.75 -8.51
N ALA A 54 -3.21 0.19 -9.46
CA ALA A 54 -4.05 1.41 -9.45
C ALA A 54 -5.57 1.16 -9.45
N GLN A 55 -6.00 -0.10 -9.63
CA GLN A 55 -7.40 -0.51 -9.59
C GLN A 55 -7.83 -0.96 -8.19
N ASP A 56 -6.88 -1.43 -7.38
CA ASP A 56 -7.11 -2.07 -6.09
C ASP A 56 -6.81 -1.07 -4.95
N ILE A 57 -5.89 -0.14 -5.18
CA ILE A 57 -5.45 0.87 -4.21
C ILE A 57 -5.82 2.26 -4.69
N ASN A 58 -6.48 3.04 -3.82
CA ASN A 58 -6.75 4.44 -4.04
C ASN A 58 -5.72 5.30 -3.29
N PHE A 59 -5.25 6.36 -3.94
CA PHE A 59 -4.31 7.30 -3.34
C PHE A 59 -4.99 8.65 -3.16
N GLU A 60 -4.93 9.19 -1.94
CA GLU A 60 -5.41 10.53 -1.62
C GLU A 60 -4.35 11.36 -0.91
N ILE A 61 -4.36 12.67 -1.18
CA ILE A 61 -3.56 13.64 -0.42
C ILE A 61 -4.47 14.25 0.63
N LEU A 62 -4.18 13.96 1.90
CA LEU A 62 -4.92 14.55 3.01
C LEU A 62 -4.41 15.94 3.40
N GLN A 63 -3.11 16.15 3.29
CA GLN A 63 -2.45 17.41 3.64
C GLN A 63 -1.25 17.63 2.72
N GLY A 64 -1.04 18.88 2.33
CA GLY A 64 0.08 19.28 1.50
C GLY A 64 -0.15 20.63 0.84
N PRO A 65 0.83 21.13 0.08
CA PRO A 65 0.68 22.33 -0.74
C PRO A 65 -0.32 22.11 -1.88
N ASP A 66 -1.00 23.17 -2.32
CA ASP A 66 -1.99 23.09 -3.42
C ASP A 66 -1.40 22.59 -4.76
N SER A 67 -0.09 22.76 -4.96
CA SER A 67 0.62 22.30 -6.17
C SER A 67 1.07 20.85 -6.11
N LEU A 68 0.71 20.13 -5.04
CA LEU A 68 0.95 18.71 -4.86
C LEU A 68 -0.16 17.91 -5.54
N THR A 69 0.21 16.91 -6.32
CA THR A 69 -0.72 15.97 -6.95
C THR A 69 -0.26 14.54 -6.73
N VAL A 70 -1.20 13.60 -6.73
CA VAL A 70 -0.93 12.16 -6.71
C VAL A 70 -1.71 11.51 -7.85
N SER A 71 -1.08 10.61 -8.59
CA SER A 71 -1.76 9.80 -9.61
C SER A 71 -2.42 8.56 -8.98
N ASN A 72 -3.32 7.92 -9.73
CA ASN A 72 -3.88 6.61 -9.35
C ASN A 72 -2.83 5.51 -9.24
N SER A 73 -1.62 5.71 -9.78
CA SER A 73 -0.50 4.77 -9.62
C SER A 73 0.40 5.12 -8.43
N GLY A 74 0.01 6.04 -7.57
CA GLY A 74 0.83 6.47 -6.42
C GLY A 74 2.02 7.36 -6.80
N LEU A 75 2.02 7.98 -7.98
CA LEU A 75 3.06 8.93 -8.35
C LEU A 75 2.72 10.31 -7.78
N ILE A 76 3.49 10.75 -6.78
CA ILE A 76 3.40 12.09 -6.22
C ILE A 76 4.21 13.04 -7.10
N THR A 77 3.60 14.15 -7.50
CA THR A 77 4.28 15.26 -8.17
C THR A 77 4.07 16.55 -7.40
N PHE A 78 5.14 17.31 -7.21
CA PHE A 78 5.09 18.62 -6.56
C PHE A 78 5.82 19.66 -7.38
N ASN A 79 5.18 20.79 -7.65
CA ASN A 79 5.81 21.95 -8.26
C ASN A 79 6.02 23.04 -7.21
N SER A 80 7.25 23.22 -6.78
CA SER A 80 7.62 24.18 -5.74
C SER A 80 7.65 25.59 -6.32
N THR A 81 6.79 26.49 -5.86
CA THR A 81 6.86 27.93 -6.19
C THR A 81 7.59 28.74 -5.11
N ILE A 82 7.78 28.16 -3.93
CA ILE A 82 8.47 28.71 -2.75
C ILE A 82 9.16 27.52 -2.05
N THR A 83 10.35 27.71 -1.48
CA THR A 83 11.05 26.65 -0.73
C THR A 83 10.17 26.15 0.42
N ILE A 84 9.75 24.88 0.35
CA ILE A 84 8.98 24.22 1.41
C ILE A 84 9.88 23.25 2.16
N VAL A 85 9.83 23.34 3.48
CA VAL A 85 10.47 22.40 4.39
C VAL A 85 9.33 21.60 5.03
N ARG A 86 9.25 20.31 4.69
CA ARG A 86 8.29 19.30 5.18
C ARG A 86 6.99 19.15 4.39
N THR A 87 6.79 17.93 3.86
CA THR A 87 5.50 17.44 3.37
C THR A 87 5.15 16.21 4.20
N LEU A 88 4.04 16.27 4.95
CA LEU A 88 3.50 15.10 5.67
C LEU A 88 2.48 14.43 4.75
N PHE A 89 2.80 13.23 4.25
CA PHE A 89 1.87 12.41 3.50
C PHE A 89 1.13 11.47 4.48
N ILE A 90 -0.21 11.46 4.44
CA ILE A 90 -1.02 10.43 5.08
C ILE A 90 -1.87 9.83 3.96
N ILE A 91 -1.72 8.53 3.73
CA ILE A 91 -2.46 7.73 2.75
C ILE A 91 -3.22 6.68 3.57
N HIS A 92 -4.53 6.53 3.34
CA HIS A 92 -5.37 5.51 3.96
C HIS A 92 -5.77 4.45 2.94
#